data_AF-A0A150R0S4-F1
#
_entry.id   AF-A0A150R0S4-F1
#
_cell.length_a   1.000
_cell.length_b   1.000
_cell.length_c   1.000
_cell.angle_alpha   90.00
_cell.angle_beta   90.00
_cell.angle_gamma   90.00
#
_symmetry.space_group_name_H-M   'P 1'
#
loop_
_entity.id
_entity.type
_entity.pdbx_description
1 polymer ?
#
loop_
_entity_poly.entity_id
_entity_poly.type
_entity_poly.pdbx_seq_one_letter_code
_entity_poly.pdbx_strand_id
1 'polypeptide(L)'
;MTLYIPTRHVALPPEAWDPARVRAWLGRWSAAALAIRAAGQPWPMHPRDAEDAPEPPGPVQSLYLGACGVWIALARAAAAGFCALPMGLPDIFEQVLDDYARWPDTGERVPSWFLGESAPLALCCLARPDARKADRLAEMIRANRANPTREALWGAPGTMLAALFLHEATGDERWAELIRDSAAALWESWDHDKDRDVWVWEQDLYGRRSRHVGAGHGWAGNLASLWRGQALLSPAQRAELRARTLQGLGRLAEIDGELANWPPLLEGPPKPLVQWCHGAPGIITSLRHAALPEALPLLIRGARLIVAVGPLEKGVALCHGTDGNGAALLEVHRRTGDAFWLERAREFAMWALAQSEAEFNRVGQWRYSLWTGDAGLACYLIDCLDGRSRGMPGIDSVW
;
A
#
# COMPACT_ATOMS: atom_id res chain seq x y z
N MET A 1 -13.57 2.95 25.04
CA MET A 1 -12.09 2.93 24.90
C MET A 1 -11.76 3.83 23.72
N THR A 2 -10.70 4.64 23.74
CA THR A 2 -10.49 5.60 22.64
C THR A 2 -9.99 4.88 21.38
N LEU A 3 -10.84 4.78 20.35
CA LEU A 3 -10.51 4.09 19.07
C LEU A 3 -9.81 4.97 18.04
N TYR A 4 -9.64 6.27 18.27
CA TYR A 4 -8.96 7.19 17.37
C TYR A 4 -8.44 8.45 18.10
N ILE A 5 -7.58 9.24 17.47
CA ILE A 5 -7.10 10.52 18.02
C ILE A 5 -7.85 11.68 17.33
N PRO A 6 -8.78 12.39 18.00
CA PRO A 6 -9.63 13.39 17.35
C PRO A 6 -8.87 14.49 16.60
N THR A 7 -7.74 14.95 17.13
CA THR A 7 -6.91 16.01 16.52
C THR A 7 -6.23 15.59 15.21
N ARG A 8 -6.27 14.30 14.86
CA ARG A 8 -5.74 13.80 13.57
C ARG A 8 -6.80 13.75 12.47
N HIS A 9 -8.04 14.11 12.78
CA HIS A 9 -9.15 14.14 11.85
C HIS A 9 -9.72 15.55 11.74
N VAL A 10 -10.32 15.85 10.60
CA VAL A 10 -10.98 17.15 10.37
C VAL A 10 -12.43 16.92 9.96
N ALA A 11 -13.30 17.84 10.36
CA ALA A 11 -14.68 17.88 9.89
C ALA A 11 -14.72 18.70 8.59
N LEU A 12 -14.94 18.04 7.47
CA LEU A 12 -15.24 18.69 6.19
C LEU A 12 -16.71 18.49 5.86
N PRO A 13 -17.41 19.51 5.31
CA PRO A 13 -18.80 19.34 4.92
C PRO A 13 -18.93 18.23 3.86
N PRO A 14 -20.01 17.45 3.88
CA PRO A 14 -20.26 16.48 2.82
C PRO A 14 -20.37 17.21 1.48
N GLU A 15 -19.67 16.69 0.47
CA GLU A 15 -19.75 17.19 -0.90
C GLU A 15 -20.35 16.09 -1.79
N ALA A 16 -21.28 16.48 -2.66
CA ALA A 16 -21.87 15.54 -3.61
C ALA A 16 -20.79 15.00 -4.56
N TRP A 17 -20.89 13.71 -4.91
CA TRP A 17 -19.99 13.10 -5.88
C TRP A 17 -20.05 13.83 -7.23
N ASP A 18 -18.93 14.41 -7.66
CA ASP A 18 -18.79 15.10 -8.94
C ASP A 18 -17.75 14.39 -9.82
N PRO A 19 -18.19 13.48 -10.72
CA PRO A 19 -17.30 12.82 -11.68
C PRO A 19 -16.54 13.80 -12.58
N ALA A 20 -17.12 14.96 -12.91
CA ALA A 20 -16.49 15.91 -13.82
C ALA A 20 -15.31 16.62 -13.13
N ARG A 21 -15.47 17.03 -11.87
CA ARG A 21 -14.36 17.57 -11.06
C ARG A 21 -13.23 16.57 -10.90
N VAL A 22 -13.55 15.30 -10.66
CA VAL A 22 -12.55 14.22 -10.57
C VAL A 22 -11.79 14.04 -11.90
N ARG A 23 -12.50 13.96 -13.03
CA ARG A 23 -11.87 13.84 -14.35
C ARG A 23 -10.99 15.05 -14.68
N ALA A 24 -11.44 16.25 -14.33
CA ALA A 24 -10.67 17.48 -14.52
C ALA A 24 -9.39 17.48 -13.67
N TRP A 25 -9.47 17.07 -12.40
CA TRP A 25 -8.31 16.96 -11.52
C TRP A 25 -7.30 15.94 -12.05
N LEU A 26 -7.75 14.75 -12.48
CA LEU A 26 -6.89 13.71 -13.05
C LEU A 26 -6.14 14.20 -14.30
N GLY A 27 -6.83 14.94 -15.17
CA GLY A 27 -6.21 15.56 -16.35
C GLY A 27 -5.15 16.59 -15.99
N ARG A 28 -5.43 17.50 -15.03
CA ARG A 28 -4.47 18.52 -14.59
C ARG A 28 -3.24 17.92 -13.93
N TRP A 29 -3.44 16.99 -12.99
CA TRP A 29 -2.35 16.31 -12.29
C TRP A 29 -1.46 15.54 -13.27
N SER A 30 -2.05 14.75 -14.16
CA SER A 30 -1.30 13.95 -15.14
C SER A 30 -0.50 14.84 -16.10
N ALA A 31 -1.11 15.93 -16.60
CA ALA A 31 -0.43 16.88 -17.47
C ALA A 31 0.76 17.57 -16.76
N ALA A 32 0.57 17.99 -15.51
CA ALA A 32 1.64 18.61 -14.71
C ALA A 32 2.79 17.63 -14.43
N ALA A 33 2.48 16.40 -14.03
CA ALA A 33 3.47 15.35 -13.79
C ALA A 33 4.30 15.04 -15.04
N LEU A 34 3.64 14.94 -16.21
CA LEU A 34 4.31 14.66 -17.48
C LEU A 34 5.13 15.85 -18.00
N ALA A 35 4.67 17.09 -17.77
CA ALA A 35 5.41 18.29 -18.18
C ALA A 35 6.79 18.39 -17.49
N ILE A 36 6.89 18.00 -16.22
CA ILE A 36 8.17 17.94 -15.49
C ILE A 36 9.14 16.96 -16.17
N ARG A 37 8.67 15.77 -16.53
CA ARG A 37 9.50 14.76 -17.23
C ARG A 37 9.86 15.20 -18.64
N ALA A 38 8.96 15.87 -19.35
CA ALA A 38 9.23 16.44 -20.68
C ALA A 38 10.32 17.52 -20.64
N ALA A 39 10.44 18.25 -19.52
CA ALA A 39 11.52 19.20 -19.28
C ALA A 39 12.86 18.54 -18.85
N GLY A 40 12.92 17.20 -18.80
CA GLY A 40 14.10 16.45 -18.38
C GLY A 40 14.36 16.53 -16.86
N GLN A 41 13.37 16.92 -16.07
CA GLN A 41 13.52 17.11 -14.63
C GLN A 41 13.01 15.88 -13.86
N PRO A 42 13.62 15.54 -12.70
CA PRO A 42 12.99 14.64 -11.74
C PRO A 42 11.75 15.31 -11.13
N TRP A 43 10.79 14.51 -10.65
CA TRP A 43 9.72 15.07 -9.83
C TRP A 43 10.30 15.67 -8.54
N PRO A 44 9.93 16.91 -8.20
CA PRO A 44 10.44 17.55 -7.00
C PRO A 44 9.90 16.84 -5.76
N MET A 45 10.73 16.78 -4.73
CA MET A 45 10.30 16.30 -3.43
C MET A 45 9.39 17.33 -2.78
N HIS A 46 8.26 16.86 -2.26
CA HIS A 46 7.34 17.73 -1.57
C HIS A 46 7.83 18.01 -0.14
N PRO A 47 7.66 19.24 0.41
CA PRO A 47 8.08 19.55 1.78
C PRO A 47 7.58 18.56 2.84
N ARG A 48 6.31 18.14 2.73
CA ARG A 48 5.71 17.10 3.62
C ARG A 48 6.33 15.70 3.51
N ASP A 49 7.11 15.41 2.47
CA ASP A 49 7.89 14.17 2.36
C ASP A 49 9.30 14.32 2.94
N ALA A 50 9.79 15.55 3.08
CA ALA A 50 11.10 15.85 3.65
C ALA A 50 11.10 16.01 5.18
N GLU A 51 9.93 16.22 5.82
CA GLU A 51 9.82 16.57 7.25
C GLU A 51 10.37 15.50 8.23
N ASP A 52 10.38 14.22 7.83
CA ASP A 52 10.70 13.09 8.73
C ASP A 52 11.81 12.15 8.19
N ALA A 53 12.46 12.50 7.08
CA ALA A 53 13.43 11.64 6.41
C ALA A 53 14.76 12.37 6.17
N PRO A 54 15.91 11.65 6.24
CA PRO A 54 17.16 12.20 5.77
C PRO A 54 17.05 12.56 4.28
N GLU A 55 17.75 13.62 3.88
CA GLU A 55 17.78 14.03 2.48
C GLU A 55 18.38 12.89 1.63
N PRO A 56 17.65 12.39 0.62
CA PRO A 56 18.13 11.33 -0.25
C PRO A 56 19.32 11.83 -1.08
N PRO A 57 20.22 10.92 -1.52
CA PRO A 57 21.43 11.28 -2.27
C PRO A 57 21.15 11.83 -3.67
N GLY A 58 19.89 11.78 -4.12
CA GLY A 58 19.44 12.24 -5.42
C GLY A 58 17.94 12.09 -5.59
N PRO A 59 17.43 12.18 -6.83
CA PRO A 59 16.01 11.97 -7.11
C PRO A 59 15.53 10.59 -6.69
N VAL A 60 14.44 10.54 -5.93
CA VAL A 60 13.86 9.32 -5.34
C VAL A 60 13.21 8.45 -6.44
N GLN A 61 13.51 7.15 -6.45
CA GLN A 61 13.09 6.22 -7.52
C GLN A 61 12.20 5.08 -7.04
N SER A 62 12.17 4.75 -5.75
CA SER A 62 11.41 3.61 -5.21
C SER A 62 9.90 3.70 -5.41
N LEU A 63 9.21 2.58 -5.13
CA LEU A 63 7.76 2.48 -5.25
C LEU A 63 6.99 3.41 -4.30
N TYR A 64 7.53 3.65 -3.10
CA TYR A 64 6.82 4.36 -2.02
C TYR A 64 6.77 5.88 -2.25
N LEU A 65 7.94 6.52 -2.37
CA LEU A 65 8.08 7.96 -2.57
C LEU A 65 8.54 8.36 -3.98
N GLY A 66 9.10 7.42 -4.73
CA GLY A 66 9.88 7.73 -5.92
C GLY A 66 9.15 7.55 -7.26
N ALA A 67 9.92 7.77 -8.32
CA ALA A 67 9.49 7.74 -9.71
C ALA A 67 8.75 6.44 -10.11
N CYS A 68 9.15 5.29 -9.56
CA CYS A 68 8.49 4.00 -9.81
C CYS A 68 6.99 4.07 -9.49
N GLY A 69 6.64 4.61 -8.33
CA GLY A 69 5.24 4.77 -7.92
C GLY A 69 4.48 5.80 -8.75
N VAL A 70 5.12 6.91 -9.13
CA VAL A 70 4.49 7.95 -9.97
C VAL A 70 4.16 7.40 -11.35
N TRP A 71 5.08 6.63 -11.96
CA TRP A 71 4.85 6.00 -13.25
C TRP A 71 3.76 4.93 -13.22
N ILE A 72 3.62 4.18 -12.12
CA ILE A 72 2.46 3.29 -11.91
C ILE A 72 1.14 4.08 -12.01
N ALA A 73 1.04 5.20 -11.30
CA ALA A 73 -0.18 6.01 -11.32
C ALA A 73 -0.44 6.64 -12.70
N LEU A 74 0.59 7.13 -13.38
CA LEU A 74 0.48 7.66 -14.75
C LEU A 74 0.10 6.57 -15.75
N ALA A 75 0.61 5.35 -15.60
CA ALA A 75 0.23 4.23 -16.45
C ALA A 75 -1.26 3.88 -16.31
N ARG A 76 -1.79 3.88 -15.08
CA ARG A 76 -3.23 3.74 -14.83
C ARG A 76 -4.04 4.89 -15.41
N ALA A 77 -3.57 6.12 -15.22
CA ALA A 77 -4.23 7.30 -15.78
C ALA A 77 -4.27 7.25 -17.31
N ALA A 78 -3.18 6.80 -17.96
CA ALA A 78 -3.12 6.60 -19.39
C ALA A 78 -4.07 5.49 -19.87
N ALA A 79 -4.11 4.35 -19.16
CA ALA A 79 -5.03 3.25 -19.46
C ALA A 79 -6.51 3.69 -19.31
N ALA A 80 -6.79 4.63 -18.41
CA ALA A 80 -8.12 5.24 -18.23
C ALA A 80 -8.38 6.43 -19.17
N GLY A 81 -7.45 6.78 -20.07
CA GLY A 81 -7.62 7.82 -21.09
C GLY A 81 -7.39 9.26 -20.60
N PHE A 82 -6.75 9.47 -19.46
CA PHE A 82 -6.48 10.82 -18.91
C PHE A 82 -5.19 11.46 -19.43
N CYS A 83 -4.26 10.67 -19.96
CA CYS A 83 -3.01 11.15 -20.53
C CYS A 83 -2.42 10.14 -21.53
N ALA A 84 -1.35 10.54 -22.22
CA ALA A 84 -0.52 9.64 -23.01
C ALA A 84 0.86 9.56 -22.37
N LEU A 85 1.39 8.35 -22.23
CA LEU A 85 2.77 8.17 -21.77
C LEU A 85 3.75 8.63 -22.87
N PRO A 86 4.89 9.24 -22.50
CA PRO A 86 5.84 9.77 -23.47
C PRO A 86 6.63 8.69 -24.20
N MET A 87 6.67 7.48 -23.65
CA MET A 87 7.31 6.29 -24.22
C MET A 87 6.66 5.03 -23.64
N GLY A 88 7.08 3.85 -24.11
CA GLY A 88 6.55 2.58 -23.62
C GLY A 88 6.97 2.28 -22.18
N LEU A 89 6.14 1.51 -21.46
CA LEU A 89 6.44 1.05 -20.10
C LEU A 89 7.82 0.37 -19.97
N PRO A 90 8.30 -0.44 -20.94
CA PRO A 90 9.65 -1.00 -20.84
C PRO A 90 10.72 0.08 -20.70
N ASP A 91 10.70 1.10 -21.56
CA ASP A 91 11.74 2.13 -21.57
C ASP A 91 11.63 3.05 -20.34
N ILE A 92 10.40 3.30 -19.87
CA ILE A 92 10.14 4.01 -18.61
C ILE A 92 10.79 3.30 -17.43
N PHE A 93 10.51 2.00 -17.25
CA PHE A 93 11.01 1.28 -16.07
C PHE A 93 12.51 0.97 -16.16
N GLU A 94 13.08 0.81 -17.37
CA GLU A 94 14.55 0.77 -17.53
C GLU A 94 15.20 2.08 -17.04
N GLN A 95 14.64 3.25 -17.38
CA GLN A 95 15.15 4.53 -16.86
C GLN A 95 15.05 4.61 -15.33
N VAL A 96 13.93 4.19 -14.74
CA VAL A 96 13.75 4.17 -13.29
C VAL A 96 14.77 3.25 -12.62
N LEU A 97 15.01 2.06 -13.19
CA LEU A 97 16.00 1.11 -12.67
C LEU A 97 17.43 1.65 -12.77
N ASP A 98 17.79 2.28 -13.89
CA ASP A 98 19.10 2.91 -14.09
C ASP A 98 19.31 4.15 -13.21
N ASP A 99 18.27 4.92 -12.95
CA ASP A 99 18.31 6.04 -12.01
C ASP A 99 18.45 5.51 -10.56
N TYR A 100 17.72 4.48 -10.16
CA TYR A 100 17.84 3.87 -8.82
C TYR A 100 19.24 3.29 -8.62
N ALA A 101 19.83 2.72 -9.68
CA ALA A 101 21.20 2.21 -9.66
C ALA A 101 22.25 3.29 -9.36
N ARG A 102 22.01 4.52 -9.84
CA ARG A 102 22.90 5.67 -9.68
C ARG A 102 22.68 6.40 -8.37
N TRP A 103 21.42 6.54 -7.96
CA TRP A 103 21.01 7.27 -6.76
C TRP A 103 20.03 6.40 -5.95
N PRO A 104 20.52 5.35 -5.27
CA PRO A 104 19.66 4.55 -4.42
C PRO A 104 19.07 5.44 -3.31
N ASP A 105 17.75 5.38 -3.13
CA ASP A 105 17.00 6.27 -2.24
C ASP A 105 17.56 6.32 -0.80
N THR A 106 18.10 5.21 -0.32
CA THR A 106 18.64 5.08 1.05
C THR A 106 20.17 5.22 1.11
N GLY A 107 20.81 5.66 0.03
CA GLY A 107 22.28 5.69 -0.10
C GLY A 107 22.90 4.35 -0.51
N GLU A 108 22.16 3.25 -0.41
CA GLU A 108 22.60 1.91 -0.75
C GLU A 108 21.50 1.13 -1.48
N ARG A 109 21.88 0.19 -2.35
CA ARG A 109 20.92 -0.69 -3.04
C ARG A 109 20.38 -1.72 -2.06
N VAL A 110 19.11 -1.55 -1.69
CA VAL A 110 18.41 -2.45 -0.76
C VAL A 110 17.35 -3.29 -1.48
N PRO A 111 17.05 -4.51 -1.01
CA PRO A 111 16.13 -5.43 -1.69
C PRO A 111 14.65 -5.06 -1.54
N SER A 112 14.33 -4.08 -0.71
CA SER A 112 12.97 -3.67 -0.35
C SER A 112 12.04 -3.50 -1.56
N TRP A 113 10.79 -3.94 -1.42
CA TRP A 113 9.75 -3.71 -2.44
C TRP A 113 9.29 -2.26 -2.49
N PHE A 114 9.07 -1.65 -1.32
CA PHE A 114 8.54 -0.29 -1.25
C PHE A 114 9.63 0.77 -1.41
N LEU A 115 10.83 0.51 -0.91
CA LEU A 115 11.92 1.47 -0.74
C LEU A 115 13.18 1.09 -1.52
N GLY A 116 13.15 -0.06 -2.21
CA GLY A 116 14.33 -0.68 -2.78
C GLY A 116 14.26 -0.99 -4.27
N GLU A 117 15.23 -1.77 -4.72
CA GLU A 117 15.44 -2.11 -6.14
C GLU A 117 14.47 -3.16 -6.67
N SER A 118 13.86 -3.98 -5.79
CA SER A 118 13.06 -5.12 -6.25
C SER A 118 11.81 -4.70 -7.01
N ALA A 119 11.18 -3.57 -6.67
CA ALA A 119 10.06 -3.04 -7.44
C ALA A 119 10.48 -2.58 -8.85
N PRO A 120 11.38 -1.60 -9.04
CA PRO A 120 11.85 -1.23 -10.38
C PRO A 120 12.28 -2.43 -11.24
N LEU A 121 12.99 -3.38 -10.65
CA LEU A 121 13.47 -4.57 -11.34
C LEU A 121 12.33 -5.51 -11.76
N ALA A 122 11.35 -5.73 -10.88
CA ALA A 122 10.16 -6.53 -11.21
C ALA A 122 9.31 -5.86 -12.30
N LEU A 123 9.13 -4.54 -12.24
CA LEU A 123 8.35 -3.80 -13.24
C LEU A 123 9.04 -3.80 -14.60
N CYS A 124 10.38 -3.77 -14.66
CA CYS A 124 11.11 -4.01 -15.91
C CYS A 124 10.76 -5.39 -16.50
N CYS A 125 10.83 -6.44 -15.67
CA CYS A 125 10.55 -7.81 -16.11
C CYS A 125 9.10 -8.01 -16.56
N LEU A 126 8.14 -7.36 -15.88
CA LEU A 126 6.72 -7.37 -16.24
C LEU A 126 6.46 -6.62 -17.55
N ALA A 127 7.15 -5.51 -17.78
CA ALA A 127 6.99 -4.71 -18.99
C ALA A 127 7.65 -5.37 -20.21
N ARG A 128 8.82 -6.01 -20.01
CA ARG A 128 9.55 -6.76 -21.03
C ARG A 128 10.35 -7.89 -20.36
N PRO A 129 10.08 -9.17 -20.70
CA PRO A 129 10.84 -10.29 -20.14
C PRO A 129 12.35 -10.14 -20.39
N ASP A 130 13.15 -10.27 -19.33
CA ASP A 130 14.62 -10.20 -19.36
C ASP A 130 15.17 -11.21 -18.35
N ALA A 131 15.86 -12.24 -18.85
CA ALA A 131 16.36 -13.35 -18.02
C ALA A 131 17.39 -12.89 -16.98
N ARG A 132 18.28 -11.95 -17.33
CA ARG A 132 19.33 -11.46 -16.42
C ARG A 132 18.73 -10.64 -15.29
N LYS A 133 17.73 -9.80 -15.59
CA LYS A 133 16.99 -9.04 -14.57
C LYS A 133 16.16 -9.98 -13.68
N ALA A 134 15.53 -11.00 -14.27
CA ALA A 134 14.79 -12.02 -13.53
C ALA A 134 15.70 -12.81 -12.58
N ASP A 135 16.89 -13.24 -13.02
CA ASP A 135 17.85 -13.96 -12.17
C ASP A 135 18.33 -13.08 -11.01
N ARG A 136 18.66 -11.81 -11.28
CA ARG A 136 19.04 -10.85 -10.22
C ARG A 136 17.92 -10.63 -9.21
N LEU A 137 16.67 -10.52 -9.67
CA LEU A 137 15.51 -10.36 -8.79
C LEU A 137 15.30 -11.62 -7.93
N ALA A 138 15.45 -12.81 -8.52
CA ALA A 138 15.34 -14.08 -7.80
C ALA A 138 16.41 -14.21 -6.70
N GLU A 139 17.66 -13.83 -6.98
CA GLU A 139 18.74 -13.76 -5.97
C GLU A 139 18.41 -12.79 -4.84
N MET A 140 17.88 -11.61 -5.19
CA MET A 140 17.49 -10.58 -4.24
C MET A 140 16.37 -11.05 -3.30
N ILE A 141 15.33 -11.69 -3.85
CA ILE A 141 14.23 -12.26 -3.06
C ILE A 141 14.77 -13.35 -2.11
N ARG A 142 15.62 -14.25 -2.62
CA ARG A 142 16.22 -15.33 -1.82
C ARG A 142 17.08 -14.78 -0.67
N ALA A 143 17.88 -13.74 -0.93
CA ALA A 143 18.69 -13.08 0.09
C ALA A 143 17.84 -12.36 1.15
N ASN A 144 16.65 -11.87 0.77
CA ASN A 144 15.75 -11.16 1.69
C ASN A 144 14.89 -12.09 2.56
N ARG A 145 14.94 -13.43 2.34
CA ARG A 145 14.16 -14.45 3.08
C ARG A 145 14.24 -14.28 4.60
N ALA A 146 15.45 -14.09 5.12
CA ALA A 146 15.73 -14.04 6.56
C ALA A 146 15.86 -12.61 7.11
N ASN A 147 15.43 -11.60 6.35
CA ASN A 147 15.53 -10.20 6.78
C ASN A 147 14.83 -10.00 8.14
N PRO A 148 15.53 -9.46 9.16
CA PRO A 148 15.03 -9.44 10.54
C PRO A 148 13.87 -8.44 10.74
N THR A 149 13.63 -7.55 9.78
CA THR A 149 12.47 -6.65 9.78
C THR A 149 11.17 -7.44 9.69
N ARG A 150 11.11 -8.56 8.93
CA ARG A 150 9.95 -9.47 8.82
C ARG A 150 8.61 -8.76 8.56
N GLU A 151 8.64 -7.70 7.76
CA GLU A 151 7.45 -6.93 7.40
C GLU A 151 7.45 -6.51 5.93
N ALA A 152 6.39 -5.82 5.49
CA ALA A 152 6.15 -5.59 4.07
C ALA A 152 7.06 -4.53 3.45
N LEU A 153 7.51 -3.51 4.20
CA LEU A 153 8.32 -2.44 3.62
C LEU A 153 9.74 -2.92 3.29
N TRP A 154 10.41 -3.67 4.15
CA TRP A 154 11.80 -4.09 4.01
C TRP A 154 11.96 -5.59 3.80
N GLY A 155 11.14 -6.40 4.48
CA GLY A 155 11.36 -7.83 4.63
C GLY A 155 10.81 -8.70 3.50
N ALA A 156 10.91 -10.01 3.73
CA ALA A 156 10.45 -11.05 2.81
C ALA A 156 9.01 -10.86 2.29
N PRO A 157 8.00 -10.43 3.09
CA PRO A 157 6.64 -10.19 2.59
C PRO A 157 6.61 -9.19 1.42
N GLY A 158 7.40 -8.12 1.49
CA GLY A 158 7.48 -7.14 0.41
C GLY A 158 8.04 -7.76 -0.88
N THR A 159 9.21 -8.40 -0.79
CA THR A 159 9.84 -9.05 -1.95
C THR A 159 9.05 -10.25 -2.49
N MET A 160 8.22 -10.89 -1.65
CA MET A 160 7.28 -11.91 -2.07
C MET A 160 6.21 -11.34 -3.02
N LEU A 161 5.83 -10.06 -2.90
CA LEU A 161 4.92 -9.41 -3.86
C LEU A 161 5.55 -9.32 -5.26
N ALA A 162 6.86 -9.07 -5.37
CA ALA A 162 7.58 -9.09 -6.64
C ALA A 162 7.45 -10.46 -7.33
N ALA A 163 7.69 -11.53 -6.57
CA ALA A 163 7.55 -12.90 -7.06
C ALA A 163 6.10 -13.21 -7.44
N LEU A 164 5.11 -12.76 -6.64
CA LEU A 164 3.69 -12.96 -6.92
C LEU A 164 3.28 -12.32 -8.25
N PHE A 165 3.64 -11.05 -8.49
CA PHE A 165 3.33 -10.39 -9.76
C PHE A 165 3.92 -11.13 -10.96
N LEU A 166 5.18 -11.60 -10.86
CA LEU A 166 5.82 -12.30 -11.96
C LEU A 166 5.25 -13.71 -12.15
N HIS A 167 4.95 -14.44 -11.08
CA HIS A 167 4.29 -15.73 -11.15
C HIS A 167 2.91 -15.62 -11.81
N GLU A 168 2.10 -14.63 -11.42
CA GLU A 168 0.79 -14.36 -12.02
C GLU A 168 0.90 -14.01 -13.51
N ALA A 169 1.95 -13.29 -13.91
CA ALA A 169 2.15 -12.86 -15.30
C ALA A 169 2.72 -13.96 -16.21
N THR A 170 3.56 -14.87 -15.69
CA THR A 170 4.33 -15.80 -16.52
C THR A 170 4.01 -17.28 -16.28
N GLY A 171 3.47 -17.62 -15.11
CA GLY A 171 3.32 -19.01 -14.66
C GLY A 171 4.65 -19.72 -14.35
N ASP A 172 5.78 -19.01 -14.32
CA ASP A 172 7.09 -19.60 -14.09
C ASP A 172 7.23 -20.12 -12.64
N GLU A 173 7.59 -21.41 -12.52
CA GLU A 173 7.68 -22.13 -11.26
C GLU A 173 8.78 -21.59 -10.34
N ARG A 174 9.80 -20.94 -10.90
CA ARG A 174 10.88 -20.33 -10.09
C ARG A 174 10.32 -19.29 -9.12
N TRP A 175 9.29 -18.55 -9.53
CA TRP A 175 8.63 -17.57 -8.69
C TRP A 175 7.76 -18.24 -7.64
N ALA A 176 7.07 -19.33 -7.99
CA ALA A 176 6.31 -20.13 -7.04
C ALA A 176 7.19 -20.73 -5.93
N GLU A 177 8.40 -21.20 -6.28
CA GLU A 177 9.39 -21.67 -5.31
C GLU A 177 9.82 -20.57 -4.34
N LEU A 178 10.14 -19.37 -4.84
CA LEU A 178 10.51 -18.22 -4.01
C LEU A 178 9.37 -17.76 -3.11
N ILE A 179 8.12 -17.83 -3.59
CA ILE A 179 6.93 -17.52 -2.79
C ILE A 179 6.78 -18.53 -1.66
N ARG A 180 6.90 -19.83 -1.93
CA ARG A 180 6.82 -20.89 -0.91
C ARG A 180 7.94 -20.77 0.11
N ASP A 181 9.17 -20.46 -0.31
CA ASP A 181 10.32 -20.27 0.58
C ASP A 181 10.16 -19.03 1.48
N SER A 182 9.72 -17.90 0.91
CA SER A 182 9.42 -16.68 1.69
C SER A 182 8.27 -16.91 2.67
N ALA A 183 7.22 -17.62 2.25
CA ALA A 183 6.10 -17.99 3.13
C ALA A 183 6.55 -18.93 4.26
N ALA A 184 7.48 -19.86 4.00
CA ALA A 184 8.05 -20.72 5.03
C ALA A 184 8.80 -19.90 6.10
N ALA A 185 9.59 -18.90 5.71
CA ALA A 185 10.27 -18.01 6.65
C ALA A 185 9.29 -17.24 7.56
N LEU A 186 8.17 -16.78 7.00
CA LEU A 186 7.09 -16.18 7.78
C LEU A 186 6.43 -17.18 8.71
N TRP A 187 6.23 -18.43 8.27
CA TRP A 187 5.64 -19.48 9.09
C TRP A 187 6.53 -19.86 10.28
N GLU A 188 7.82 -20.03 10.04
CA GLU A 188 8.86 -20.37 11.04
C GLU A 188 8.98 -19.29 12.13
N SER A 189 8.75 -18.02 11.76
CA SER A 189 8.88 -16.87 12.67
C SER A 189 7.55 -16.38 13.24
N TRP A 190 6.43 -17.07 12.95
CA TRP A 190 5.12 -16.72 13.50
C TRP A 190 4.99 -17.27 14.91
N ASP A 191 5.17 -16.40 15.90
CA ASP A 191 5.25 -16.76 17.32
C ASP A 191 3.88 -16.65 18.00
N HIS A 192 3.59 -17.57 18.93
CA HIS A 192 2.36 -17.56 19.71
C HIS A 192 2.58 -16.80 21.02
N ASP A 193 2.01 -15.60 21.12
CA ASP A 193 1.88 -14.89 22.38
C ASP A 193 0.85 -15.60 23.24
N LYS A 194 1.32 -16.35 24.24
CA LYS A 194 0.48 -17.17 25.13
C LYS A 194 -0.42 -16.33 26.04
N ASP A 195 0.02 -15.13 26.41
CA ASP A 195 -0.72 -14.27 27.35
C ASP A 195 -1.95 -13.66 26.67
N ARG A 196 -1.80 -13.29 25.39
CA ARG A 196 -2.88 -12.71 24.57
C ARG A 196 -3.59 -13.75 23.69
N ASP A 197 -3.09 -14.98 23.66
CA ASP A 197 -3.56 -16.06 22.81
C ASP A 197 -3.67 -15.64 21.34
N VAL A 198 -2.56 -15.13 20.78
CA VAL A 198 -2.49 -14.63 19.41
C VAL A 198 -1.16 -14.93 18.75
N TRP A 199 -1.19 -15.22 17.46
CA TRP A 199 0.00 -15.41 16.66
C TRP A 199 0.46 -14.10 16.03
N VAL A 200 1.69 -13.68 16.33
CA VAL A 200 2.28 -12.41 15.88
C VAL A 200 3.73 -12.60 15.43
N TRP A 201 4.24 -11.63 14.69
CA TRP A 201 5.66 -11.54 14.35
C TRP A 201 6.33 -10.45 15.18
N GLU A 202 7.54 -10.71 15.64
CA GLU A 202 8.45 -9.68 16.15
C GLU A 202 9.33 -9.18 15.00
N GLN A 203 9.23 -7.87 14.74
CA GLN A 203 10.05 -7.15 13.77
C GLN A 203 11.24 -6.51 14.48
N ASP A 204 12.42 -6.64 13.88
CA ASP A 204 13.60 -5.86 14.25
C ASP A 204 13.79 -4.73 13.22
N LEU A 205 13.33 -3.53 13.59
CA LEU A 205 13.50 -2.33 12.78
C LEU A 205 14.65 -1.51 13.34
N TYR A 206 15.76 -1.47 12.60
CA TYR A 206 16.94 -0.68 12.94
C TYR A 206 17.53 -1.01 14.33
N GLY A 207 17.52 -2.30 14.70
CA GLY A 207 18.00 -2.77 16.01
C GLY A 207 16.94 -2.68 17.12
N ARG A 208 15.73 -2.19 16.81
CA ARG A 208 14.62 -2.09 17.76
C ARG A 208 13.57 -3.15 17.48
N ARG A 209 13.42 -4.06 18.45
CA ARG A 209 12.40 -5.10 18.42
C ARG A 209 11.03 -4.56 18.84
N SER A 210 10.01 -4.94 18.09
CA SER A 210 8.62 -4.52 18.31
C SER A 210 7.66 -5.44 17.58
N ARG A 211 6.40 -5.50 18.02
CA ARG A 211 5.35 -6.32 17.41
C ARG A 211 4.27 -5.41 16.85
N HIS A 212 4.41 -5.04 15.58
CA HIS A 212 3.48 -4.20 14.86
C HIS A 212 2.27 -5.00 14.36
N VAL A 213 1.11 -4.36 14.32
CA VAL A 213 -0.15 -4.98 13.89
C VAL A 213 -0.57 -4.53 12.48
N GLY A 214 -0.27 -3.27 12.14
CA GLY A 214 -0.77 -2.64 10.90
C GLY A 214 -0.15 -3.16 9.60
N ALA A 215 -0.63 -2.63 8.47
CA ALA A 215 -0.27 -3.14 7.15
C ALA A 215 1.14 -2.76 6.67
N GLY A 216 1.72 -1.68 7.20
CA GLY A 216 3.08 -1.28 6.83
C GLY A 216 4.10 -2.25 7.40
N HIS A 217 4.25 -2.22 8.73
CA HIS A 217 5.35 -2.90 9.40
C HIS A 217 4.96 -4.17 10.17
N GLY A 218 3.73 -4.68 10.01
CA GLY A 218 3.17 -5.60 10.99
C GLY A 218 2.38 -6.77 10.45
N TRP A 219 1.65 -7.36 11.39
CA TRP A 219 0.80 -8.53 11.23
C TRP A 219 -0.06 -8.50 9.97
N ALA A 220 -0.75 -7.39 9.71
CA ALA A 220 -1.62 -7.27 8.54
C ALA A 220 -0.84 -7.24 7.21
N GLY A 221 0.34 -6.62 7.16
CA GLY A 221 1.16 -6.59 5.93
C GLY A 221 1.66 -7.97 5.54
N ASN A 222 2.06 -8.76 6.55
CA ASN A 222 2.49 -10.15 6.36
C ASN A 222 1.33 -11.02 5.87
N LEU A 223 0.15 -10.86 6.47
CA LEU A 223 -1.05 -11.55 6.02
C LEU A 223 -1.45 -11.20 4.58
N ALA A 224 -1.28 -9.95 4.14
CA ALA A 224 -1.59 -9.56 2.77
C ALA A 224 -0.83 -10.40 1.74
N SER A 225 0.47 -10.61 1.98
CA SER A 225 1.34 -11.39 1.10
C SER A 225 0.98 -12.88 1.15
N LEU A 226 0.74 -13.44 2.35
CA LEU A 226 0.34 -14.83 2.54
C LEU A 226 -1.02 -15.15 1.90
N TRP A 227 -2.01 -14.27 2.06
CA TRP A 227 -3.34 -14.45 1.47
C TRP A 227 -3.33 -14.28 -0.04
N ARG A 228 -2.53 -13.36 -0.59
CA ARG A 228 -2.35 -13.24 -2.04
C ARG A 228 -1.71 -14.51 -2.63
N GLY A 229 -0.71 -15.07 -1.94
CA GLY A 229 -0.04 -16.32 -2.34
C GLY A 229 -0.75 -17.63 -1.95
N GLN A 230 -1.96 -17.59 -1.39
CA GLN A 230 -2.59 -18.76 -0.76
C GLN A 230 -2.75 -19.98 -1.66
N ALA A 231 -2.86 -19.77 -2.99
CA ALA A 231 -3.01 -20.85 -3.97
C ALA A 231 -1.80 -21.79 -3.99
N LEU A 232 -0.62 -21.28 -3.62
CA LEU A 232 0.65 -22.02 -3.57
C LEU A 232 0.91 -22.69 -2.22
N LEU A 233 0.06 -22.44 -1.22
CA LEU A 233 0.16 -23.08 0.10
C LEU A 233 -0.48 -24.47 0.08
N SER A 234 -0.03 -25.37 0.95
CA SER A 234 -0.71 -26.66 1.16
C SER A 234 -2.11 -26.46 1.78
N PRO A 235 -3.03 -27.44 1.66
CA PRO A 235 -4.33 -27.38 2.33
C PRO A 235 -4.22 -27.16 3.85
N ALA A 236 -3.23 -27.79 4.50
CA ALA A 236 -2.98 -27.62 5.93
C ALA A 236 -2.53 -26.19 6.27
N GLN A 237 -1.60 -25.62 5.50
CA GLN A 237 -1.18 -24.23 5.67
C GLN A 237 -2.34 -23.24 5.43
N ARG A 238 -3.21 -23.48 4.45
CA ARG A 238 -4.39 -22.62 4.23
C ARG A 238 -5.38 -22.69 5.41
N ALA A 239 -5.63 -23.88 5.95
CA ALA A 239 -6.50 -24.05 7.11
C ALA A 239 -5.94 -23.32 8.34
N GLU A 240 -4.63 -23.45 8.57
CA GLU A 240 -3.93 -22.79 9.67
C GLU A 240 -3.85 -21.26 9.47
N LEU A 241 -3.59 -20.78 8.23
CA LEU A 241 -3.64 -19.36 7.88
C LEU A 241 -4.99 -18.76 8.24
N ARG A 242 -6.07 -19.44 7.86
CA ARG A 242 -7.44 -19.07 8.19
C ARG A 242 -7.66 -19.01 9.71
N ALA A 243 -7.28 -20.07 10.43
CA ALA A 243 -7.47 -20.15 11.88
C ALA A 243 -6.73 -19.02 12.62
N ARG A 244 -5.44 -18.82 12.33
CA ARG A 244 -4.62 -17.76 12.94
C ARG A 244 -5.09 -16.35 12.54
N THR A 245 -5.54 -16.17 11.30
CA THR A 245 -6.11 -14.89 10.85
C THR A 245 -7.36 -14.53 11.64
N LEU A 246 -8.32 -15.46 11.77
CA LEU A 246 -9.56 -15.20 12.51
C LEU A 246 -9.31 -14.98 14.01
N GLN A 247 -8.41 -15.77 14.61
CA GLN A 247 -8.00 -15.58 16.01
C GLN A 247 -7.37 -14.20 16.20
N GLY A 248 -6.35 -13.86 15.40
CA GLY A 248 -5.66 -12.58 15.51
C GLY A 248 -6.56 -11.38 15.24
N LEU A 249 -7.45 -11.47 14.25
CA LEU A 249 -8.40 -10.39 13.95
C LEU A 249 -9.25 -10.05 15.18
N GLY A 250 -9.78 -11.07 15.87
CA GLY A 250 -10.59 -10.89 17.07
C GLY A 250 -9.79 -10.48 18.31
N ARG A 251 -8.61 -11.09 18.53
CA ARG A 251 -7.77 -10.83 19.73
C ARG A 251 -7.09 -9.48 19.71
N LEU A 252 -6.74 -8.98 18.52
CA LEU A 252 -6.07 -7.69 18.34
C LEU A 252 -7.05 -6.52 18.19
N ALA A 253 -8.35 -6.79 18.05
CA ALA A 253 -9.34 -5.75 17.85
C ALA A 253 -9.69 -5.02 19.15
N GLU A 254 -9.71 -3.70 19.05
CA GLU A 254 -10.26 -2.78 20.02
C GLU A 254 -11.69 -2.44 19.59
N ILE A 255 -12.70 -2.81 20.38
CA ILE A 255 -14.12 -2.66 20.00
C ILE A 255 -14.81 -1.69 20.96
N ASP A 256 -15.55 -0.73 20.39
CA ASP A 256 -16.43 0.19 21.11
C ASP A 256 -17.79 0.25 20.38
N GLY A 257 -18.78 -0.47 20.92
CA GLY A 257 -20.07 -0.67 20.27
C GLY A 257 -19.96 -1.30 18.88
N GLU A 258 -20.42 -0.55 17.87
CA GLU A 258 -20.41 -0.97 16.46
C GLU A 258 -19.16 -0.49 15.69
N LEU A 259 -18.15 -0.01 16.41
CA LEU A 259 -16.88 0.46 15.87
C LEU A 259 -15.74 -0.47 16.33
N ALA A 260 -14.73 -0.63 15.47
CA ALA A 260 -13.52 -1.36 15.81
C ALA A 260 -12.28 -0.68 15.25
N ASN A 261 -11.16 -0.78 15.96
CA ASN A 261 -9.84 -0.44 15.46
C ASN A 261 -8.81 -1.50 15.88
N TRP A 262 -7.58 -1.38 15.38
CA TRP A 262 -6.45 -2.19 15.78
C TRP A 262 -5.30 -1.27 16.18
N PRO A 263 -4.60 -1.55 17.30
CA PRO A 263 -3.51 -0.70 17.75
C PRO A 263 -2.32 -0.83 16.80
N PRO A 264 -1.42 0.17 16.72
CA PRO A 264 -0.24 0.10 15.86
C PRO A 264 0.74 -0.99 16.30
N LEU A 265 0.84 -1.20 17.62
CA LEU A 265 1.74 -2.13 18.29
C LEU A 265 0.93 -3.01 19.24
N LEU A 266 1.37 -4.25 19.43
CA LEU A 266 0.84 -5.14 20.45
C LEU A 266 1.17 -4.65 21.87
N GLU A 267 2.34 -4.03 22.04
CA GLU A 267 2.78 -3.41 23.29
C GLU A 267 3.23 -1.96 23.11
N GLY A 268 3.02 -1.17 24.16
CA GLY A 268 3.40 0.24 24.20
C GLY A 268 2.21 1.16 24.44
N PRO A 269 2.43 2.48 24.38
CA PRO A 269 1.37 3.43 24.64
C PRO A 269 0.28 3.34 23.55
N PRO A 270 -1.00 3.39 23.91
CA PRO A 270 -2.08 3.36 22.94
C PRO A 270 -1.97 4.59 22.04
N LYS A 271 -1.82 4.34 20.74
CA LYS A 271 -1.88 5.36 19.69
C LYS A 271 -2.89 4.87 18.66
N PRO A 272 -4.20 5.09 18.89
CA PRO A 272 -5.22 4.54 18.03
C PRO A 272 -5.25 5.33 16.71
N LEU A 273 -4.52 4.85 15.72
CA LEU A 273 -4.43 5.47 14.39
C LEU A 273 -5.49 4.85 13.48
N VAL A 274 -6.04 5.65 12.56
CA VAL A 274 -6.98 5.20 11.53
C VAL A 274 -6.33 5.45 10.17
N GLN A 275 -5.31 4.66 9.86
CA GLN A 275 -4.42 4.80 8.71
C GLN A 275 -4.16 3.43 8.08
N TRP A 276 -3.75 3.38 6.81
CA TRP A 276 -3.37 2.10 6.19
C TRP A 276 -2.17 1.46 6.90
N CYS A 277 -1.13 2.24 7.19
CA CYS A 277 0.03 1.69 7.89
C CYS A 277 -0.30 1.18 9.30
N HIS A 278 -1.26 1.80 9.98
CA HIS A 278 -1.67 1.48 11.35
C HIS A 278 -3.16 1.73 11.56
N GLY A 279 -3.94 0.66 11.77
CA GLY A 279 -5.36 0.72 12.10
C GLY A 279 -6.25 -0.02 11.11
N ALA A 280 -7.57 0.16 11.28
CA ALA A 280 -8.62 -0.49 10.51
C ALA A 280 -8.44 -0.45 8.97
N PRO A 281 -8.03 0.67 8.34
CA PRO A 281 -7.85 0.71 6.88
C PRO A 281 -6.84 -0.33 6.38
N GLY A 282 -5.74 -0.52 7.11
CA GLY A 282 -4.72 -1.52 6.80
C GLY A 282 -5.24 -2.94 6.95
N ILE A 283 -5.96 -3.24 8.02
CA ILE A 283 -6.54 -4.58 8.25
C ILE A 283 -7.50 -4.96 7.12
N ILE A 284 -8.40 -4.05 6.76
CA ILE A 284 -9.43 -4.28 5.72
C ILE A 284 -8.78 -4.60 4.38
N THR A 285 -7.81 -3.79 3.97
CA THR A 285 -7.13 -3.93 2.68
C THR A 285 -6.20 -5.14 2.65
N SER A 286 -5.48 -5.43 3.73
CA SER A 286 -4.61 -6.61 3.85
C SER A 286 -5.34 -7.94 3.68
N LEU A 287 -6.62 -8.02 4.04
CA LEU A 287 -7.38 -9.26 3.92
C LEU A 287 -8.05 -9.43 2.54
N ARG A 288 -7.74 -8.60 1.53
CA ARG A 288 -8.46 -8.56 0.24
C ARG A 288 -8.65 -9.94 -0.39
N HIS A 289 -7.58 -10.74 -0.38
CA HIS A 289 -7.54 -12.08 -0.96
C HIS A 289 -8.07 -13.17 0.00
N ALA A 290 -8.41 -12.83 1.24
CA ALA A 290 -8.92 -13.76 2.23
C ALA A 290 -10.44 -13.95 2.08
N ALA A 291 -10.86 -15.17 1.69
CA ALA A 291 -12.26 -15.58 1.66
C ALA A 291 -12.74 -15.96 3.08
N LEU A 292 -12.96 -14.95 3.92
CA LEU A 292 -13.32 -15.09 5.34
C LEU A 292 -14.65 -14.39 5.64
N PRO A 293 -15.81 -15.01 5.36
CA PRO A 293 -17.10 -14.42 5.70
C PRO A 293 -17.26 -14.16 7.21
N GLU A 294 -16.59 -14.93 8.07
CA GLU A 294 -16.61 -14.77 9.52
C GLU A 294 -15.89 -13.51 9.99
N ALA A 295 -14.92 -13.02 9.22
CA ALA A 295 -14.22 -11.76 9.50
C ALA A 295 -15.07 -10.53 9.14
N LEU A 296 -16.02 -10.68 8.20
CA LEU A 296 -16.74 -9.55 7.59
C LEU A 296 -17.46 -8.65 8.61
N PRO A 297 -18.17 -9.16 9.62
CA PRO A 297 -18.82 -8.30 10.62
C PRO A 297 -17.82 -7.39 11.34
N LEU A 298 -16.64 -7.90 11.69
CA LEU A 298 -15.61 -7.14 12.38
C LEU A 298 -14.90 -6.13 11.45
N LEU A 299 -14.68 -6.50 10.19
CA LEU A 299 -14.18 -5.57 9.17
C LEU A 299 -15.17 -4.43 8.89
N ILE A 300 -16.48 -4.71 8.90
CA ILE A 300 -17.53 -3.68 8.79
C ILE A 300 -17.46 -2.71 9.98
N ARG A 301 -17.20 -3.18 11.21
CA ARG A 301 -16.99 -2.27 12.36
C ARG A 301 -15.78 -1.36 12.17
N GLY A 302 -14.70 -1.87 11.57
CA GLY A 302 -13.55 -1.06 11.16
C GLY A 302 -13.91 0.00 10.10
N ALA A 303 -14.71 -0.38 9.12
CA ALA A 303 -15.19 0.51 8.07
C ALA A 303 -16.12 1.61 8.63
N ARG A 304 -16.98 1.26 9.58
CA ARG A 304 -17.83 2.24 10.29
C ARG A 304 -17.00 3.23 11.08
N LEU A 305 -15.90 2.79 11.70
CA LEU A 305 -14.97 3.72 12.37
C LEU A 305 -14.41 4.72 11.36
N ILE A 306 -13.93 4.27 10.20
CA ILE A 306 -13.41 5.15 9.13
C ILE A 306 -14.45 6.21 8.78
N VAL A 307 -15.70 5.81 8.51
CA VAL A 307 -16.80 6.75 8.19
C VAL A 307 -17.08 7.71 9.35
N ALA A 308 -17.10 7.23 10.59
CA ALA A 308 -17.43 8.03 11.77
C ALA A 308 -16.38 9.11 12.07
N VAL A 309 -15.10 8.82 11.84
CA VAL A 309 -14.00 9.77 12.13
C VAL A 309 -13.70 10.72 10.97
N GLY A 310 -14.09 10.35 9.74
CA GLY A 310 -13.92 11.21 8.58
C GLY A 310 -12.46 11.38 8.13
N PRO A 311 -12.18 12.43 7.33
CA PRO A 311 -10.90 12.63 6.66
C PRO A 311 -9.77 12.96 7.63
N LEU A 312 -8.55 12.60 7.26
CA LEU A 312 -7.36 12.86 8.06
C LEU A 312 -6.87 14.30 7.86
N GLU A 313 -6.45 14.95 8.95
CA GLU A 313 -5.88 16.30 8.94
C GLU A 313 -4.63 16.39 8.04
N LYS A 314 -3.83 15.32 8.03
CA LYS A 314 -2.58 15.22 7.25
C LYS A 314 -2.81 15.29 5.73
N GLY A 315 -4.05 15.23 5.25
CA GLY A 315 -4.40 15.34 3.85
C GLY A 315 -4.34 14.01 3.10
N VAL A 316 -3.90 14.08 1.84
CA VAL A 316 -3.82 12.93 0.93
C VAL A 316 -2.55 12.12 1.16
N ALA A 317 -2.71 10.80 1.18
CA ALA A 317 -1.70 9.75 1.24
C ALA A 317 -2.41 8.38 1.31
N LEU A 318 -2.09 7.44 0.42
CA LEU A 318 -2.58 6.07 0.57
C LEU A 318 -2.13 5.41 1.88
N CYS A 319 -0.92 5.71 2.35
CA CYS A 319 -0.36 5.11 3.56
C CYS A 319 -1.04 5.62 4.85
N HIS A 320 -1.36 6.91 4.92
CA HIS A 320 -1.80 7.56 6.15
C HIS A 320 -2.57 8.87 5.90
N GLY A 321 -3.42 8.86 4.89
CA GLY A 321 -4.24 9.99 4.45
C GLY A 321 -5.66 9.57 4.08
N THR A 322 -6.46 10.55 3.67
CA THR A 322 -7.90 10.41 3.44
C THR A 322 -8.22 9.38 2.34
N ASP A 323 -7.48 9.38 1.24
CA ASP A 323 -7.64 8.46 0.11
C ASP A 323 -7.30 7.00 0.46
N GLY A 324 -6.32 6.75 1.33
CA GLY A 324 -6.05 5.40 1.86
C GLY A 324 -7.23 4.84 2.66
N ASN A 325 -7.87 5.69 3.46
CA ASN A 325 -9.08 5.34 4.20
C ASN A 325 -10.26 5.09 3.24
N GLY A 326 -10.41 5.92 2.22
CA GLY A 326 -11.41 5.74 1.15
C GLY A 326 -11.22 4.43 0.37
N ALA A 327 -9.98 4.04 0.07
CA ALA A 327 -9.67 2.79 -0.62
C ALA A 327 -10.11 1.56 0.21
N ALA A 328 -10.00 1.62 1.54
CA ALA A 328 -10.55 0.59 2.42
C ALA A 328 -12.08 0.50 2.35
N LEU A 329 -12.79 1.63 2.20
CA LEU A 329 -14.25 1.61 1.99
C LEU A 329 -14.64 0.98 0.65
N LEU A 330 -13.90 1.26 -0.43
CA LEU A 330 -14.08 0.56 -1.71
C LEU A 330 -13.83 -0.95 -1.61
N GLU A 331 -12.87 -1.37 -0.78
CA GLU A 331 -12.64 -2.78 -0.51
C GLU A 331 -13.81 -3.44 0.21
N VAL A 332 -14.46 -2.75 1.16
CA VAL A 332 -15.69 -3.24 1.80
C VAL A 332 -16.85 -3.28 0.81
N HIS A 333 -17.00 -2.28 -0.05
CA HIS A 333 -17.97 -2.30 -1.14
C HIS A 333 -17.78 -3.54 -2.03
N ARG A 334 -16.54 -3.82 -2.45
CA ARG A 334 -16.22 -5.00 -3.28
C ARG A 334 -16.62 -6.32 -2.62
N ARG A 335 -16.48 -6.44 -1.29
CA ARG A 335 -16.85 -7.66 -0.54
C ARG A 335 -18.34 -7.82 -0.31
N THR A 336 -19.06 -6.71 -0.13
CA THR A 336 -20.45 -6.72 0.32
C THR A 336 -21.46 -6.50 -0.80
N GLY A 337 -21.05 -5.80 -1.88
CA GLY A 337 -21.96 -5.29 -2.91
C GLY A 337 -22.85 -4.13 -2.42
N ASP A 338 -22.72 -3.69 -1.18
CA ASP A 338 -23.56 -2.64 -0.60
C ASP A 338 -23.11 -1.26 -1.10
N ALA A 339 -24.03 -0.56 -1.77
CA ALA A 339 -23.80 0.75 -2.38
C ALA A 339 -23.47 1.84 -1.34
N PHE A 340 -23.89 1.67 -0.08
CA PHE A 340 -23.53 2.59 1.01
C PHE A 340 -22.02 2.82 1.09
N TRP A 341 -21.22 1.75 0.98
CA TRP A 341 -19.76 1.85 1.06
C TRP A 341 -19.14 2.57 -0.13
N LEU A 342 -19.73 2.42 -1.32
CA LEU A 342 -19.29 3.14 -2.52
C LEU A 342 -19.59 4.64 -2.39
N GLU A 343 -20.76 5.00 -1.86
CA GLU A 343 -21.11 6.41 -1.60
C GLU A 343 -20.14 7.04 -0.59
N ARG A 344 -19.85 6.35 0.52
CA ARG A 344 -18.89 6.85 1.52
C ARG A 344 -17.48 6.95 0.95
N ALA A 345 -17.04 6.01 0.11
CA ALA A 345 -15.78 6.14 -0.59
C ALA A 345 -15.75 7.40 -1.49
N ARG A 346 -16.80 7.62 -2.29
CA ARG A 346 -16.89 8.81 -3.16
C ARG A 346 -16.92 10.13 -2.37
N GLU A 347 -17.52 10.13 -1.19
CA GLU A 347 -17.46 11.27 -0.27
C GLU A 347 -16.01 11.55 0.21
N PHE A 348 -15.28 10.51 0.61
CA PHE A 348 -13.84 10.61 0.93
C PHE A 348 -13.01 11.09 -0.27
N ALA A 349 -13.39 10.72 -1.50
CA ALA A 349 -12.73 11.20 -2.71
C ALA A 349 -12.90 12.71 -2.91
N MET A 350 -14.08 13.26 -2.64
CA MET A 350 -14.31 14.71 -2.73
C MET A 350 -13.50 15.47 -1.67
N TRP A 351 -13.45 14.95 -0.43
CA TRP A 351 -12.60 15.52 0.62
C TRP A 351 -11.11 15.46 0.27
N ALA A 352 -10.62 14.32 -0.21
CA ALA A 352 -9.23 14.17 -0.61
C ALA A 352 -8.86 15.10 -1.77
N LEU A 353 -9.76 15.29 -2.74
CA LEU A 353 -9.57 16.21 -3.86
C LEU A 353 -9.49 17.67 -3.37
N ALA A 354 -10.36 18.08 -2.45
CA ALA A 354 -10.28 19.41 -1.83
C ALA A 354 -8.97 19.60 -1.03
N GLN A 355 -8.53 18.59 -0.28
CA GLN A 355 -7.26 18.62 0.46
C GLN A 355 -6.05 18.74 -0.49
N SER A 356 -6.05 17.98 -1.58
CA SER A 356 -5.01 18.02 -2.62
C SER A 356 -4.94 19.41 -3.29
N GLU A 357 -6.09 19.98 -3.69
CA GLU A 357 -6.14 21.31 -4.30
C GLU A 357 -5.69 22.42 -3.33
N ALA A 358 -6.10 22.34 -2.05
CA ALA A 358 -5.68 23.29 -1.03
C ALA A 358 -4.16 23.24 -0.81
N GLU A 359 -3.57 22.04 -0.76
CA GLU A 359 -2.14 21.87 -0.59
C GLU A 359 -1.35 22.35 -1.82
N PHE A 360 -1.83 22.04 -3.03
CA PHE A 360 -1.25 22.56 -4.27
C PHE A 360 -1.24 24.10 -4.28
N ASN A 361 -2.34 24.74 -3.88
CA ASN A 361 -2.42 26.20 -3.81
C ASN A 361 -1.48 26.80 -2.75
N ARG A 362 -1.22 26.07 -1.66
CA ARG A 362 -0.34 26.52 -0.57
C ARG A 362 1.14 26.39 -0.91
N VAL A 363 1.53 25.30 -1.56
CA VAL A 363 2.94 24.95 -1.81
C VAL A 363 3.39 25.30 -3.24
N GLY A 364 2.45 25.38 -4.18
CA GLY A 364 2.72 25.65 -5.60
C GLY A 364 3.14 24.43 -6.41
N GLN A 365 3.04 23.22 -5.86
CA GLN A 365 3.32 21.96 -6.55
C GLN A 365 2.48 20.81 -5.99
N TRP A 366 2.31 19.75 -6.79
CA TRP A 366 1.71 18.50 -6.32
C TRP A 366 2.71 17.71 -5.47
N ARG A 367 2.19 16.84 -4.59
CA ARG A 367 2.96 15.82 -3.88
C ARG A 367 2.96 14.55 -4.72
N TYR A 368 3.93 14.37 -5.61
CA TYR A 368 3.82 13.35 -6.67
C TYR A 368 3.91 11.88 -6.22
N SER A 369 4.39 11.58 -5.01
CA SER A 369 4.60 10.22 -4.51
C SER A 369 3.35 9.34 -4.50
N LEU A 370 3.53 8.03 -4.68
CA LEU A 370 2.41 7.08 -4.73
C LEU A 370 1.78 6.85 -3.36
N TRP A 371 2.59 6.61 -2.33
CA TRP A 371 2.07 6.19 -1.03
C TRP A 371 1.80 7.33 -0.06
N THR A 372 2.36 8.51 -0.33
CA THR A 372 2.18 9.68 0.52
C THR A 372 1.53 10.85 -0.21
N GLY A 373 1.26 10.76 -1.51
CA GLY A 373 0.86 11.90 -2.33
C GLY A 373 -0.24 11.65 -3.35
N ASP A 374 -0.32 12.57 -4.29
CA ASP A 374 -1.35 12.72 -5.32
C ASP A 374 -1.35 11.59 -6.36
N ALA A 375 -0.23 10.88 -6.58
CA ALA A 375 -0.24 9.68 -7.43
C ALA A 375 -1.12 8.58 -6.84
N GLY A 376 -1.11 8.43 -5.51
CA GLY A 376 -1.99 7.53 -4.78
C GLY A 376 -3.45 7.95 -4.89
N LEU A 377 -3.71 9.24 -4.69
CA LEU A 377 -5.03 9.83 -4.91
C LEU A 377 -5.53 9.57 -6.34
N ALA A 378 -4.68 9.75 -7.36
CA ALA A 378 -5.06 9.50 -8.74
C ALA A 378 -5.54 8.06 -8.97
N CYS A 379 -4.85 7.08 -8.40
CA CYS A 379 -5.25 5.67 -8.46
C CYS A 379 -6.61 5.45 -7.79
N TYR A 380 -6.81 6.04 -6.61
CA TYR A 380 -8.06 5.95 -5.86
C TYR A 380 -9.25 6.61 -6.59
N LEU A 381 -9.03 7.79 -7.20
CA LEU A 381 -10.05 8.51 -7.94
C LEU A 381 -10.52 7.74 -9.18
N ILE A 382 -9.61 7.07 -9.89
CA ILE A 382 -9.96 6.19 -11.02
C ILE A 382 -10.85 5.04 -10.55
N ASP A 383 -10.54 4.42 -9.42
CA ASP A 383 -11.36 3.36 -8.82
C ASP A 383 -12.76 3.86 -8.40
N CYS A 384 -12.86 5.08 -7.86
CA CYS A 384 -14.14 5.73 -7.54
C CYS A 384 -15.00 6.04 -8.76
N LEU A 385 -14.38 6.48 -9.88
CA LEU A 385 -15.07 6.72 -11.15
C LEU A 385 -15.69 5.42 -11.67
N ASP A 386 -14.95 4.32 -11.61
CA ASP A 386 -15.40 3.01 -12.08
C ASP A 386 -16.32 2.29 -11.07
N GLY A 387 -16.40 2.78 -9.84
CA GLY A 387 -17.16 2.15 -8.76
C GLY A 387 -16.64 0.78 -8.37
N ARG A 388 -15.33 0.52 -8.52
CA ARG A 388 -14.72 -0.78 -8.24
C ARG A 388 -13.37 -0.63 -7.57
N SER A 389 -13.08 -1.50 -6.60
CA SER A 389 -11.76 -1.58 -5.97
C SER A 389 -10.81 -2.46 -6.79
N ARG A 390 -9.71 -1.89 -7.29
CA ARG A 390 -8.57 -2.64 -7.85
C ARG A 390 -7.53 -3.04 -6.79
N GLY A 391 -7.80 -2.72 -5.53
CA GLY A 391 -6.88 -2.92 -4.42
C GLY A 391 -5.81 -1.83 -4.37
N MET A 392 -4.82 -2.01 -3.50
CA MET A 392 -3.78 -1.02 -3.28
C MET A 392 -2.75 -1.05 -4.44
N PRO A 393 -2.42 0.10 -5.06
CA PRO A 393 -1.43 0.15 -6.14
C PRO A 393 -0.05 -0.28 -5.65
N GLY A 394 0.61 -1.13 -6.43
CA GLY A 394 1.89 -1.75 -6.06
C GLY A 394 1.78 -2.93 -5.09
N ILE A 395 0.59 -3.26 -4.57
CA ILE A 395 0.35 -4.46 -3.74
C ILE A 395 -0.59 -5.43 -4.43
N ASP A 396 -1.70 -4.95 -4.99
CA ASP A 396 -2.73 -5.79 -5.62
C ASP A 396 -2.73 -5.68 -7.14
N SER A 397 -2.19 -4.58 -7.67
CA SER A 397 -2.15 -4.29 -9.10
C SER A 397 -1.06 -3.25 -9.41
N VAL A 398 -0.53 -3.26 -10.64
CA VAL A 398 0.46 -2.27 -11.09
C VAL A 398 -0.18 -1.25 -12.03
N TRP A 399 -0.54 -1.59 -13.27
CA TRP A 399 -1.19 -0.68 -14.25
C TRP A 399 -2.43 -1.27 -14.89
#